data_AF-A0A1L9X1T5-F1
#
_entry.id   AF-A0A1L9X1T5-F1
#
_cell.length_a   1.000
_cell.length_b   1.000
_cell.length_c   1.000
_cell.angle_alpha   90.00
_cell.angle_beta   90.00
_cell.angle_gamma   90.00
#
_symmetry.space_group_name_H-M   'P 1'
#
loop_
_entity.id
_entity.type
_entity.pdbx_description
1 polymer ?
#
loop_
_entity_poly.entity_id
_entity_poly.type
_entity_poly.pdbx_seq_one_letter_code
_entity_poly.pdbx_strand_id
1 'polypeptide(L)'
;METIARDYLSLRGLLALPWMQILEPELQAAIASRRQILIAAARDETNLSPVACSLVRVALATEPDHAPVSLDPQAQKQAKRLSQFAQYFARADYLSDQSSIAIKAAILEGSFYTTLLQSKRAACMFPMTESPEQDRYLQYIPVLITIPSTTSEGCYTPQWLFDLAQWSMYIFLVDEYMESVVVHFSTDELAQFCAGLELIHPYPDPGESIIGVPQLLSHQAGKQPLQNAAAAPNVQAALSVYYTWAREMLNWDRLSRCSATDMNELRSEIKKYLLFHAHQIQDNLRLADQLGRAPTQSNTEASVARFESPRTSFATWLHSVGAGHVSAPVSLAFLAAYMGSWVRNSTNGDDPHQRRDCWSSVMQRVLAHEMNQHVGAYCRLYNDYGSVQRDLREGNLNSVHFPEFWTHEIAAESERTGTDDCVARLKATLLQVGRHERRMAESLGDELYNSLEGEDNDQGSRIAGALRVYCRNAELFSDLYLTRDVTNSVK
;
A
#
# COMPACT_ATOMS: atom_id res chain seq x y z
N MET A 1 23.09 29.10 5.61
CA MET A 1 22.60 30.25 4.80
C MET A 1 22.43 29.90 3.33
N GLU A 2 23.37 29.20 2.70
CA GLU A 2 23.22 28.76 1.29
C GLU A 2 21.92 27.99 1.04
N THR A 3 21.57 27.03 1.92
CA THR A 3 20.31 26.29 1.84
C THR A 3 19.10 27.21 1.88
N ILE A 4 19.03 28.14 2.83
CA ILE A 4 17.91 29.09 2.97
C ILE A 4 17.76 29.99 1.73
N ALA A 5 18.87 30.42 1.13
CA ALA A 5 18.85 31.22 -0.09
C ALA A 5 18.36 30.40 -1.29
N ARG A 6 18.79 29.14 -1.43
CA ARG A 6 18.29 28.21 -2.45
C ARG A 6 16.80 27.93 -2.25
N ASP A 7 16.37 27.65 -1.01
CA ASP A 7 14.97 27.41 -0.67
C ASP A 7 14.09 28.61 -1.04
N TYR A 8 14.54 29.83 -0.73
CA TYR A 8 13.82 31.05 -1.10
C TYR A 8 13.63 31.15 -2.62
N LEU A 9 14.70 30.95 -3.40
CA LEU A 9 14.65 31.00 -4.85
C LEU A 9 13.75 29.89 -5.43
N SER A 10 13.82 28.68 -4.88
CA SER A 10 12.98 27.56 -5.28
C SER A 10 11.49 27.80 -5.00
N LEU A 11 11.13 28.26 -3.80
CA LEU A 11 9.74 28.58 -3.43
C LEU A 11 9.16 29.65 -4.37
N ARG A 12 9.98 30.61 -4.78
CA ARG A 12 9.60 31.62 -5.75
C ARG A 12 9.39 31.07 -7.16
N GLY A 13 10.28 30.18 -7.61
CA GLY A 13 10.09 29.47 -8.88
C GLY A 13 8.80 28.65 -8.88
N LEU A 14 8.48 28.01 -7.76
CA LEU A 14 7.23 27.25 -7.59
C LEU A 14 6.00 28.17 -7.64
N LEU A 15 6.03 29.30 -6.94
CA LEU A 15 4.91 30.26 -6.95
C LEU A 15 4.58 30.77 -8.38
N ALA A 16 5.57 30.79 -9.27
CA ALA A 16 5.35 31.19 -10.66
C ALA A 16 4.63 30.16 -11.53
N LEU A 17 4.44 28.94 -11.03
CA LEU A 17 3.75 27.90 -11.77
C LEU A 17 2.23 28.06 -11.64
N PRO A 18 1.45 28.01 -12.76
CA PRO A 18 0.01 28.25 -12.72
C PRO A 18 -0.78 27.34 -11.75
N TRP A 19 -0.34 26.09 -11.58
CA TRP A 19 -0.97 25.13 -10.69
C TRP A 19 -0.64 25.32 -9.19
N MET A 20 0.33 26.16 -8.84
CA MET A 20 0.77 26.42 -7.46
C MET A 20 -0.02 27.53 -6.79
N GLN A 21 -0.92 28.21 -7.52
CA GLN A 21 -1.82 29.21 -6.95
C GLN A 21 -2.66 28.62 -5.80
N ILE A 22 -2.94 27.31 -5.85
CA ILE A 22 -3.64 26.57 -4.79
C ILE A 22 -2.88 26.61 -3.44
N LEU A 23 -1.55 26.74 -3.47
CA LEU A 23 -0.66 26.84 -2.29
C LEU A 23 -0.12 28.26 -2.09
N GLU A 24 -0.61 29.25 -2.85
CA GLU A 24 -0.06 30.60 -2.84
C GLU A 24 0.00 31.23 -1.44
N PRO A 25 -1.04 31.19 -0.60
CA PRO A 25 -0.99 31.81 0.73
C PRO A 25 0.15 31.25 1.59
N GLU A 26 0.35 29.93 1.54
CA GLU A 26 1.38 29.26 2.31
C GLU A 26 2.78 29.45 1.73
N LEU A 27 2.92 29.41 0.39
CA LEU A 27 4.17 29.71 -0.29
C LEU A 27 4.61 31.14 -0.01
N GLN A 28 3.69 32.11 -0.06
CA GLN A 28 3.95 33.51 0.27
C GLN A 28 4.40 33.67 1.72
N ALA A 29 3.72 33.00 2.68
CA ALA A 29 4.14 33.01 4.08
C ALA A 29 5.54 32.41 4.27
N ALA A 30 5.85 31.31 3.58
CA ALA A 30 7.16 30.70 3.60
C ALA A 30 8.24 31.63 3.00
N ILE A 31 7.99 32.19 1.81
CA ILE A 31 8.86 33.15 1.12
C ILE A 31 9.14 34.36 2.01
N ALA A 32 8.11 34.94 2.64
CA ALA A 32 8.25 36.08 3.54
C ALA A 32 9.14 35.75 4.74
N SER A 33 8.93 34.59 5.37
CA SER A 33 9.75 34.11 6.49
C SER A 33 11.22 33.92 6.08
N ARG A 34 11.51 33.25 4.95
CA ARG A 34 12.89 33.05 4.48
C ARG A 34 13.55 34.37 4.09
N ARG A 35 12.80 35.30 3.49
CA ARG A 35 13.29 36.65 3.16
C ARG A 35 13.76 37.41 4.40
N GLN A 36 13.00 37.33 5.50
CA GLN A 36 13.40 37.99 6.76
C GLN A 36 14.73 37.45 7.28
N ILE A 37 14.94 36.12 7.22
CA ILE A 37 16.21 35.49 7.61
C ILE A 37 17.35 35.96 6.71
N LEU A 38 17.13 36.02 5.40
CA LEU A 38 18.13 36.48 4.43
C LEU A 38 18.47 37.97 4.61
N ILE A 39 17.49 38.82 4.90
CA ILE A 39 17.73 40.25 5.23
C ILE A 39 18.57 40.38 6.50
N ALA A 40 18.28 39.58 7.53
CA ALA A 40 19.08 39.58 8.75
C ALA A 40 20.52 39.13 8.49
N ALA A 41 20.72 38.07 7.70
CA ALA A 41 22.05 37.59 7.32
C ALA A 41 22.82 38.59 6.45
N ALA A 42 22.16 39.32 5.55
CA ALA A 42 22.79 40.34 4.71
C ALA A 42 23.26 41.57 5.50
N ARG A 43 22.71 41.81 6.71
CA ARG A 43 23.16 42.91 7.59
C ARG A 43 24.46 42.58 8.33
N ASP A 44 24.78 41.30 8.47
CA ASP A 44 26.00 40.81 9.13
C ASP A 44 26.67 39.74 8.26
N GLU A 45 27.39 40.20 7.24
CA GLU A 45 28.09 39.32 6.28
C GLU A 45 29.34 38.67 6.88
N THR A 46 29.74 39.02 8.11
CA THR A 46 31.03 38.59 8.71
C THR A 46 31.18 37.08 8.85
N ASN A 47 30.06 36.36 8.93
CA ASN A 47 30.01 34.90 9.10
C ASN A 47 29.58 34.16 7.83
N LEU A 48 29.48 34.83 6.67
CA LEU A 48 29.05 34.21 5.41
C LEU A 48 30.24 33.80 4.55
N SER A 49 30.16 32.60 3.96
CA SER A 49 31.06 32.23 2.87
C SER A 49 30.84 33.15 1.65
N PRO A 50 31.82 33.35 0.76
CA PRO A 50 31.62 34.11 -0.49
C PRO A 50 30.47 33.57 -1.36
N VAL A 51 30.26 32.25 -1.34
CA VAL A 51 29.15 31.58 -2.04
C VAL A 51 27.81 31.92 -1.38
N ALA A 52 27.74 31.86 -0.04
CA ALA A 52 26.55 32.24 0.71
C ALA A 52 26.19 33.72 0.52
N CYS A 53 27.18 34.62 0.55
CA CYS A 53 26.98 36.05 0.31
C CYS A 53 26.39 36.31 -1.09
N SER A 54 26.95 35.68 -2.13
CA SER A 54 26.43 35.77 -3.50
C SER A 54 24.98 35.26 -3.60
N LEU A 55 24.68 34.09 -3.03
CA LEU A 55 23.32 33.52 -3.05
C LEU A 55 22.30 34.38 -2.30
N VAL A 56 22.66 34.92 -1.13
CA VAL A 56 21.81 35.84 -0.36
C VAL A 56 21.49 37.10 -1.17
N ARG A 57 22.50 37.68 -1.83
CA ARG A 57 22.31 38.88 -2.67
C ARG A 57 21.42 38.60 -3.86
N VAL A 58 21.63 37.49 -4.58
CA VAL A 58 20.76 37.06 -5.69
C VAL A 58 19.33 36.86 -5.21
N ALA A 59 19.13 36.15 -4.09
CA ALA A 59 17.81 35.94 -3.51
C ALA A 59 17.10 37.25 -3.16
N LEU A 60 17.78 38.19 -2.51
CA LEU A 60 17.20 39.49 -2.14
C LEU A 60 16.98 40.44 -3.32
N ALA A 61 17.81 40.35 -4.36
CA ALA A 61 17.71 41.16 -5.58
C ALA A 61 16.62 40.67 -6.55
N THR A 62 16.18 39.41 -6.41
CA THR A 62 15.03 38.92 -7.16
C THR A 62 13.80 39.66 -6.60
N GLU A 63 13.14 40.53 -7.37
CA GLU A 63 11.92 41.25 -6.95
C GLU A 63 10.66 40.42 -7.18
N PRO A 64 9.61 40.55 -6.34
CA PRO A 64 8.37 39.78 -6.46
C PRO A 64 7.58 40.21 -7.70
N ASP A 65 7.80 39.54 -8.83
CA ASP A 65 7.08 39.82 -10.08
C ASP A 65 5.67 39.19 -10.15
N HIS A 66 5.17 38.68 -9.01
CA HIS A 66 3.81 38.13 -8.94
C HIS A 66 2.84 39.13 -8.34
N ALA A 67 2.07 39.78 -9.20
CA ALA A 67 0.78 40.31 -8.80
C ALA A 67 -0.07 39.13 -8.28
N PRO A 68 -0.78 39.27 -7.14
CA PRO A 68 -1.63 38.22 -6.62
C PRO A 68 -2.64 37.83 -7.69
N VAL A 69 -2.58 36.58 -8.14
CA VAL A 69 -3.52 36.07 -9.12
C VAL A 69 -4.79 35.75 -8.36
N SER A 70 -5.88 36.46 -8.67
CA SER A 70 -7.18 36.08 -8.13
C SER A 70 -7.50 34.67 -8.64
N LEU A 71 -7.47 33.69 -7.74
CA LEU A 71 -7.88 32.32 -8.03
C LEU A 71 -9.26 32.34 -8.68
N ASP A 72 -9.41 31.66 -9.81
CA ASP A 72 -10.72 31.41 -10.37
C ASP A 72 -11.56 30.53 -9.39
N PRO A 73 -12.91 30.53 -9.51
CA PRO A 73 -13.76 29.76 -8.61
C PRO A 73 -13.46 28.26 -8.55
N GLN A 74 -12.92 27.67 -9.62
CA GLN A 74 -12.57 26.26 -9.67
C GLN A 74 -11.29 25.98 -8.88
N ALA A 75 -10.26 26.81 -9.04
CA ALA A 75 -9.02 26.74 -8.30
C ALA A 75 -9.26 26.98 -6.79
N GLN A 76 -10.16 27.90 -6.42
CA GLN A 76 -10.59 28.07 -5.02
C GLN A 76 -11.25 26.81 -4.45
N LYS A 77 -12.13 26.16 -5.22
CA LYS A 77 -12.78 24.91 -4.80
C LYS A 77 -11.76 23.78 -4.64
N GLN A 78 -10.78 23.69 -5.54
CA GLN A 78 -9.69 22.72 -5.45
C GLN A 78 -8.80 22.98 -4.23
N ALA A 79 -8.42 24.23 -3.96
CA ALA A 79 -7.64 24.60 -2.78
C ALA A 79 -8.36 24.30 -1.46
N LYS A 80 -9.68 24.52 -1.41
CA LYS A 80 -10.50 24.13 -0.26
C LYS A 80 -10.50 22.62 -0.06
N ARG A 81 -10.69 21.84 -1.13
CA ARG A 81 -10.63 20.36 -1.07
C ARG A 81 -9.26 19.86 -0.62
N LEU A 82 -8.19 20.41 -1.19
CA LEU A 82 -6.82 20.09 -0.81
C LEU A 82 -6.58 20.34 0.69
N SER A 83 -7.04 21.48 1.20
CA SER A 83 -6.89 21.84 2.61
C SER A 83 -7.68 20.90 3.53
N GLN A 84 -8.89 20.50 3.14
CA GLN A 84 -9.68 19.51 3.89
C GLN A 84 -8.98 18.14 3.91
N PHE A 85 -8.41 17.71 2.78
CA PHE A 85 -7.69 16.44 2.70
C PHE A 85 -6.40 16.48 3.52
N ALA A 86 -5.65 17.58 3.47
CA ALA A 86 -4.47 17.77 4.31
C ALA A 86 -4.79 17.77 5.80
N GLN A 87 -5.88 18.43 6.22
CA GLN A 87 -6.34 18.40 7.61
C GLN A 87 -6.77 17.01 8.08
N TYR A 88 -7.30 16.20 7.16
CA TYR A 88 -7.66 14.82 7.46
C TYR A 88 -6.41 13.96 7.70
N PHE A 89 -5.43 14.00 6.81
CA PHE A 89 -4.18 13.23 6.95
C PHE A 89 -3.28 13.72 8.07
N ALA A 90 -3.26 15.02 8.38
CA ALA A 90 -2.48 15.58 9.48
C ALA A 90 -2.90 15.07 10.88
N ARG A 91 -3.99 14.29 10.97
CA ARG A 91 -4.41 13.61 12.20
C ARG A 91 -3.64 12.31 12.48
N ALA A 92 -2.93 11.76 11.48
CA ALA A 92 -2.06 10.61 11.71
C ALA A 92 -0.90 11.04 12.61
N ASP A 93 -0.61 10.25 13.64
CA ASP A 93 0.32 10.64 14.71
C ASP A 93 1.70 11.02 14.17
N TYR A 94 2.22 10.27 13.18
CA TYR A 94 3.55 10.53 12.58
C TYR A 94 3.59 11.77 11.67
N LEU A 95 2.43 12.33 11.30
CA LEU A 95 2.30 13.56 10.51
C LEU A 95 2.07 14.80 11.38
N SER A 96 1.92 14.65 12.69
CA SER A 96 1.59 15.75 13.62
C SER A 96 2.64 16.88 13.61
N ASP A 97 3.91 16.53 13.42
CA ASP A 97 5.03 17.48 13.34
C ASP A 97 5.35 17.94 11.90
N GLN A 98 4.63 17.44 10.90
CA GLN A 98 4.91 17.71 9.49
C GLN A 98 4.32 19.06 9.04
N SER A 99 5.06 19.74 8.16
CA SER A 99 4.58 21.01 7.59
C SER A 99 3.30 20.79 6.79
N SER A 100 2.28 21.60 7.08
CA SER A 100 1.03 21.64 6.29
C SER A 100 1.30 21.86 4.79
N ILE A 101 2.35 22.62 4.44
CA ILE A 101 2.76 22.82 3.05
C ILE A 101 3.24 21.52 2.41
N ALA A 102 4.03 20.72 3.14
CA ALA A 102 4.55 19.45 2.65
C ALA A 102 3.42 18.45 2.41
N ILE A 103 2.48 18.34 3.36
CA ILE A 103 1.29 17.47 3.21
C ILE A 103 0.46 17.90 1.99
N LYS A 104 0.18 19.20 1.86
CA LYS A 104 -0.59 19.73 0.71
C LYS A 104 0.15 19.53 -0.62
N ALA A 105 1.46 19.74 -0.66
CA ALA A 105 2.27 19.51 -1.86
C ALA A 105 2.26 18.03 -2.26
N ALA A 106 2.38 17.11 -1.31
CA ALA A 106 2.28 15.67 -1.55
C ALA A 106 0.91 15.26 -2.10
N ILE A 107 -0.18 15.81 -1.55
CA ILE A 107 -1.53 15.54 -2.06
C ILE A 107 -1.70 16.10 -3.48
N LEU A 108 -1.17 17.30 -3.74
CA LEU A 108 -1.19 17.89 -5.08
C LEU A 108 -0.40 17.03 -6.08
N GLU A 109 0.78 16.52 -5.71
CA GLU A 109 1.53 15.57 -6.52
C GLU A 109 0.71 14.31 -6.81
N GLY A 110 0.09 13.72 -5.78
CA GLY A 110 -0.76 12.54 -5.89
C GLY A 110 -1.90 12.72 -6.89
N SER A 111 -2.46 13.93 -6.99
CA SER A 111 -3.54 14.24 -7.92
C SER A 111 -3.16 14.05 -9.41
N PHE A 112 -1.88 14.20 -9.78
CA PHE A 112 -1.43 13.95 -11.15
C PHE A 112 -1.45 12.47 -11.49
N TYR A 113 -1.14 11.62 -10.51
CA TYR A 113 -1.16 10.17 -10.68
C TYR A 113 -2.59 9.63 -10.76
N THR A 114 -3.59 10.26 -10.13
CA THR A 114 -5.00 9.84 -10.21
C THR A 114 -5.47 9.75 -11.66
N THR A 115 -5.18 10.74 -12.52
CA THR A 115 -5.60 10.71 -13.93
C THR A 115 -4.91 9.59 -14.71
N LEU A 116 -3.63 9.34 -14.44
CA LEU A 116 -2.88 8.25 -15.07
C LEU A 116 -3.43 6.88 -14.64
N LEU A 117 -3.75 6.72 -13.35
CA LEU A 117 -4.37 5.50 -12.83
C LEU A 117 -5.75 5.26 -13.43
N GLN A 118 -6.58 6.29 -13.60
CA GLN A 118 -7.88 6.14 -14.27
C GLN A 118 -7.74 5.59 -15.69
N SER A 119 -6.73 6.06 -16.43
CA SER A 119 -6.44 5.52 -17.76
C SER A 119 -5.97 4.06 -17.69
N LYS A 120 -5.17 3.67 -16.69
CA LYS A 120 -4.75 2.27 -16.48
C LYS A 120 -5.92 1.39 -16.09
N ARG A 121 -6.77 1.84 -15.15
CA ARG A 121 -7.99 1.15 -14.70
C ARG A 121 -8.95 0.86 -15.85
N ALA A 122 -9.11 1.81 -16.78
CA ALA A 122 -9.96 1.64 -17.95
C ALA A 122 -9.44 0.59 -18.95
N ALA A 123 -8.13 0.33 -18.96
CA ALA A 123 -7.46 -0.60 -19.88
C ALA A 123 -7.08 -1.94 -19.24
N CYS A 124 -7.33 -2.13 -17.93
CA CYS A 124 -6.89 -3.33 -17.21
C CYS A 124 -7.79 -4.55 -17.47
N MET A 125 -7.30 -5.73 -17.09
CA MET A 125 -7.99 -7.02 -17.28
C MET A 125 -9.21 -7.23 -16.37
N PHE A 126 -9.33 -6.49 -15.27
CA PHE A 126 -10.40 -6.68 -14.30
C PHE A 126 -11.68 -5.97 -14.75
N PRO A 127 -12.85 -6.66 -14.71
CA PRO A 127 -14.12 -6.05 -15.08
C PRO A 127 -14.45 -4.87 -14.16
N MET A 128 -15.30 -3.98 -14.66
CA MET A 128 -15.88 -2.91 -13.86
C MET A 128 -17.01 -3.50 -13.01
N THR A 129 -17.02 -3.21 -11.72
CA THR A 129 -18.15 -3.54 -10.84
C THR A 129 -19.26 -2.52 -10.99
N GLU A 130 -20.50 -2.88 -10.67
CA GLU A 130 -21.62 -1.93 -10.61
C GLU A 130 -21.72 -1.16 -9.28
N SER A 131 -20.70 -1.24 -8.41
CA SER A 131 -20.74 -0.63 -7.08
C SER A 131 -20.80 0.91 -7.15
N PRO A 132 -21.65 1.58 -6.33
CA PRO A 132 -21.67 3.04 -6.23
C PRO A 132 -20.39 3.65 -5.65
N GLU A 133 -19.49 2.81 -5.13
CA GLU A 133 -18.18 3.18 -4.60
C GLU A 133 -17.02 2.84 -5.54
N GLN A 134 -17.34 2.36 -6.75
CA GLN A 134 -16.39 2.01 -7.79
C GLN A 134 -15.31 3.09 -7.95
N ASP A 135 -14.06 2.64 -7.98
CA ASP A 135 -12.85 3.43 -8.24
C ASP A 135 -12.60 4.60 -7.25
N ARG A 136 -13.33 4.71 -6.13
CA ARG A 136 -13.08 5.77 -5.13
C ARG A 136 -11.66 5.68 -4.54
N TYR A 137 -11.10 4.47 -4.45
CA TYR A 137 -9.74 4.24 -4.00
C TYR A 137 -8.68 4.96 -4.86
N LEU A 138 -8.97 5.25 -6.15
CA LEU A 138 -8.05 5.97 -7.04
C LEU A 138 -7.70 7.40 -6.58
N GLN A 139 -8.53 7.98 -5.70
CA GLN A 139 -8.27 9.30 -5.10
C GLN A 139 -7.33 9.22 -3.89
N TYR A 140 -7.30 8.07 -3.20
CA TYR A 140 -6.51 7.88 -1.99
C TYR A 140 -5.16 7.24 -2.28
N ILE A 141 -5.11 6.25 -3.17
CA ILE A 141 -3.89 5.47 -3.45
C ILE A 141 -2.67 6.37 -3.72
N PRO A 142 -2.72 7.34 -4.66
CA PRO A 142 -1.56 8.20 -4.90
C PRO A 142 -1.12 8.99 -3.68
N VAL A 143 -2.09 9.55 -2.94
CA VAL A 143 -1.83 10.41 -1.79
C VAL A 143 -1.19 9.62 -0.65
N LEU A 144 -1.62 8.38 -0.46
CA LEU A 144 -1.06 7.49 0.55
C LEU A 144 0.40 7.11 0.26
N ILE A 145 0.88 7.30 -0.97
CA ILE A 145 2.27 7.01 -1.37
C ILE A 145 3.10 8.31 -1.36
N THR A 146 2.56 9.40 -1.90
CA THR A 146 3.27 10.68 -1.98
C THR A 146 3.49 11.32 -0.62
N ILE A 147 2.54 11.19 0.33
CA ILE A 147 2.70 11.75 1.68
C ILE A 147 3.92 11.12 2.38
N PRO A 148 4.00 9.78 2.56
CA PRO A 148 5.20 9.16 3.12
C PRO A 148 6.48 9.50 2.36
N SER A 149 6.44 9.50 1.02
CA SER A 149 7.62 9.84 0.21
C SER A 149 8.10 11.28 0.40
N THR A 150 7.22 12.22 0.72
CA THR A 150 7.58 13.64 0.90
C THR A 150 8.02 13.92 2.35
N THR A 151 7.50 13.16 3.31
CA THR A 151 7.63 13.45 4.75
C THR A 151 8.64 12.59 5.47
N SER A 152 8.93 11.38 4.96
CA SER A 152 9.78 10.40 5.66
C SER A 152 11.19 10.26 5.07
N GLU A 153 11.39 10.56 3.79
CA GLU A 153 12.63 10.28 3.04
C GLU A 153 12.84 11.28 1.90
N GLY A 154 14.04 11.32 1.32
CA GLY A 154 14.31 12.12 0.12
C GLY A 154 13.38 11.76 -1.03
N CYS A 155 12.90 12.76 -1.78
CA CYS A 155 11.90 12.58 -2.83
C CYS A 155 12.27 11.45 -3.82
N TYR A 156 11.42 10.43 -3.94
CA TYR A 156 11.56 9.40 -4.95
C TYR A 156 11.15 9.93 -6.33
N THR A 157 11.60 9.25 -7.38
CA THR A 157 11.25 9.68 -8.75
C THR A 157 9.74 9.53 -8.99
N PRO A 158 9.11 10.44 -9.76
CA PRO A 158 7.69 10.35 -10.10
C PRO A 158 7.29 9.00 -10.71
N GLN A 159 8.19 8.40 -11.48
CA GLN A 159 7.96 7.08 -12.06
C GLN A 159 7.81 5.99 -10.98
N TRP A 160 8.66 5.98 -9.96
CA TRP A 160 8.60 4.99 -8.88
C TRP A 160 7.31 5.15 -8.08
N LEU A 161 6.92 6.38 -7.75
CA LEU A 161 5.67 6.68 -7.04
C LEU A 161 4.45 6.23 -7.86
N PHE A 162 4.46 6.47 -9.17
CA PHE A 162 3.41 6.00 -10.06
C PHE A 162 3.35 4.47 -10.17
N ASP A 163 4.50 3.80 -10.26
CA ASP A 163 4.55 2.33 -10.34
C ASP A 163 3.98 1.69 -9.06
N LEU A 164 4.31 2.24 -7.88
CA LEU A 164 3.70 1.81 -6.61
C LEU A 164 2.20 2.09 -6.57
N ALA A 165 1.75 3.23 -7.09
CA ALA A 165 0.33 3.56 -7.14
C ALA A 165 -0.43 2.59 -8.06
N GLN A 166 0.16 2.23 -9.19
CA GLN A 166 -0.41 1.26 -10.12
C GLN A 166 -0.43 -0.15 -9.52
N TRP A 167 0.63 -0.55 -8.81
CA TRP A 167 0.67 -1.81 -8.05
C TRP A 167 -0.46 -1.88 -7.02
N SER A 168 -0.60 -0.85 -6.18
CA SER A 168 -1.67 -0.76 -5.20
C SER A 168 -3.06 -0.83 -5.84
N MET A 169 -3.27 -0.17 -6.97
CA MET A 169 -4.54 -0.27 -7.72
C MET A 169 -4.86 -1.72 -8.11
N TYR A 170 -3.87 -2.47 -8.61
CA TYR A 170 -4.10 -3.88 -8.96
C TYR A 170 -4.44 -4.74 -7.76
N ILE A 171 -3.83 -4.47 -6.60
CA ILE A 171 -4.16 -5.18 -5.36
C ILE A 171 -5.63 -5.00 -5.00
N PHE A 172 -6.15 -3.76 -5.05
CA PHE A 172 -7.57 -3.49 -4.82
C PHE A 172 -8.48 -4.23 -5.82
N LEU A 173 -8.06 -4.28 -7.08
CA LEU A 173 -8.83 -4.97 -8.12
C LEU A 173 -8.87 -6.49 -7.93
N VAL A 174 -7.78 -7.09 -7.42
CA VAL A 174 -7.76 -8.51 -7.06
C VAL A 174 -8.72 -8.76 -5.91
N ASP A 175 -8.66 -7.95 -4.85
CA ASP A 175 -9.55 -8.03 -3.68
C ASP A 175 -11.02 -7.94 -4.10
N GLU A 176 -11.37 -6.88 -4.83
CA GLU A 176 -12.71 -6.65 -5.37
C GLU A 176 -13.19 -7.80 -6.27
N TYR A 177 -12.32 -8.37 -7.11
CA TYR A 177 -12.69 -9.52 -7.95
C TYR A 177 -12.88 -10.81 -7.15
N MET A 178 -12.07 -11.06 -6.12
CA MET A 178 -12.27 -12.21 -5.23
C MET A 178 -13.61 -12.11 -4.50
N GLU A 179 -13.95 -10.92 -4.00
CA GLU A 179 -15.15 -10.70 -3.21
C GLU A 179 -16.44 -10.53 -4.04
N SER A 180 -16.34 -10.19 -5.32
CA SER A 180 -17.52 -10.01 -6.20
C SER A 180 -17.75 -11.17 -7.19
N VAL A 181 -16.72 -11.95 -7.52
CA VAL A 181 -16.84 -13.05 -8.51
C VAL A 181 -16.55 -14.39 -7.87
N VAL A 182 -15.38 -14.54 -7.25
CA VAL A 182 -14.93 -15.86 -6.75
C VAL A 182 -15.72 -16.29 -5.52
N VAL A 183 -16.25 -15.35 -4.73
CA VAL A 183 -17.12 -15.67 -3.58
C VAL A 183 -18.37 -16.47 -3.95
N HIS A 184 -18.83 -16.40 -5.21
CA HIS A 184 -20.00 -17.11 -5.71
C HIS A 184 -19.71 -18.55 -6.12
N PHE A 185 -18.45 -18.99 -6.08
CA PHE A 185 -18.09 -20.36 -6.42
C PHE A 185 -18.63 -21.33 -5.37
N SER A 186 -19.17 -22.45 -5.84
CA SER A 186 -19.40 -23.63 -5.01
C SER A 186 -18.08 -24.16 -4.45
N THR A 187 -18.18 -25.04 -3.44
CA THR A 187 -17.00 -25.69 -2.85
C THR A 187 -16.15 -26.42 -3.88
N ASP A 188 -16.78 -27.10 -4.84
CA ASP A 188 -16.08 -27.82 -5.91
C ASP A 188 -15.40 -26.86 -6.91
N GLU A 189 -16.08 -25.79 -7.30
CA GLU A 189 -15.52 -24.75 -8.18
C GLU A 189 -14.33 -24.03 -7.51
N LEU A 190 -14.41 -23.76 -6.21
CA LEU A 190 -13.32 -23.15 -5.46
C LEU A 190 -12.12 -24.09 -5.34
N ALA A 191 -12.34 -25.40 -5.19
CA ALA A 191 -11.28 -26.40 -5.23
C ALA A 191 -10.62 -26.49 -6.61
N GLN A 192 -11.42 -26.45 -7.69
CA GLN A 192 -10.91 -26.39 -9.07
C GLN A 192 -10.11 -25.10 -9.32
N PHE A 193 -10.57 -23.98 -8.78
CA PHE A 193 -9.89 -22.70 -8.87
C PHE A 193 -8.52 -22.75 -8.17
N CYS A 194 -8.45 -23.25 -6.93
CA CYS A 194 -7.18 -23.43 -6.21
C CYS A 194 -6.21 -24.34 -6.97
N ALA A 195 -6.70 -25.46 -7.50
CA ALA A 195 -5.88 -26.36 -8.33
C ALA A 195 -5.39 -25.68 -9.61
N GLY A 196 -6.21 -24.81 -10.22
CA GLY A 196 -5.81 -24.02 -11.38
C GLY A 196 -4.72 -22.99 -11.06
N LEU A 197 -4.80 -22.31 -9.91
CA LEU A 197 -3.76 -21.37 -9.45
C LEU A 197 -2.40 -22.07 -9.25
N GLU A 198 -2.41 -23.28 -8.70
CA GLU A 198 -1.22 -24.14 -8.58
C GLU A 198 -0.56 -24.43 -9.94
N LEU A 199 -1.38 -24.60 -11.00
CA LEU A 199 -0.90 -24.84 -12.36
C LEU A 199 -0.41 -23.57 -13.09
N ILE A 200 -0.95 -22.39 -12.75
CA ILE A 200 -0.45 -21.11 -13.27
C ILE A 200 0.95 -20.83 -12.70
N HIS A 201 1.16 -21.19 -11.44
CA HIS A 201 2.40 -20.95 -10.72
C HIS A 201 3.01 -22.27 -10.22
N PRO A 202 3.49 -23.14 -11.14
CA PRO A 202 4.18 -24.34 -10.72
C PRO A 202 5.40 -23.95 -9.89
N TYR A 203 5.67 -24.74 -8.85
CA TYR A 203 6.93 -24.65 -8.12
C TYR A 203 8.10 -24.77 -9.11
N PRO A 204 9.23 -24.09 -8.84
CA PRO A 204 10.44 -24.30 -9.62
C PRO A 204 10.75 -25.80 -9.68
N ASP A 205 11.05 -26.32 -10.86
CA ASP A 205 11.51 -27.70 -11.01
C ASP A 205 12.71 -27.91 -10.07
N PRO A 206 12.70 -28.91 -9.17
CA PRO A 206 13.84 -29.19 -8.29
C PRO A 206 15.15 -29.49 -9.06
N GLY A 207 15.07 -29.81 -10.36
CA GLY A 207 16.21 -29.93 -11.27
C GLY A 207 16.74 -28.61 -11.86
N GLU A 208 15.99 -27.50 -11.74
CA GLU A 208 16.37 -26.17 -12.22
C GLU A 208 16.92 -25.30 -11.07
N SER A 209 18.06 -24.64 -11.31
CA SER A 209 18.65 -23.75 -10.31
C SER A 209 17.82 -22.47 -10.16
N ILE A 210 17.25 -22.28 -8.96
CA ILE A 210 16.58 -21.03 -8.52
C ILE A 210 17.50 -19.80 -8.67
N ILE A 211 18.82 -20.03 -8.71
CA ILE A 211 19.87 -19.00 -8.68
C ILE A 211 20.29 -18.55 -10.09
N GLY A 212 19.97 -19.31 -11.15
CA GLY A 212 20.59 -19.12 -12.47
C GLY A 212 19.77 -18.33 -13.49
N VAL A 213 18.45 -18.50 -13.53
CA VAL A 213 17.58 -17.89 -14.56
C VAL A 213 16.22 -17.56 -13.94
N PRO A 214 15.68 -16.33 -14.08
CA PRO A 214 14.31 -16.03 -13.69
C PRO A 214 13.34 -16.93 -14.47
N GLN A 215 12.52 -17.72 -13.77
CA GLN A 215 11.47 -18.52 -14.40
C GLN A 215 10.30 -17.60 -14.77
N LEU A 216 10.45 -16.86 -15.87
CA LEU A 216 9.37 -16.06 -16.43
C LEU A 216 8.25 -16.97 -16.94
N LEU A 217 7.00 -16.49 -16.84
CA LEU A 217 5.90 -17.11 -17.58
C LEU A 217 6.21 -16.91 -19.08
N SER A 218 6.58 -18.01 -19.76
CA SER A 218 6.99 -18.01 -21.17
C SER A 218 6.08 -17.16 -22.06
N HIS A 219 6.65 -16.19 -22.80
CA HIS A 219 5.95 -15.46 -23.86
C HIS A 219 5.37 -16.40 -24.94
N GLN A 220 5.91 -17.61 -25.11
CA GLN A 220 5.43 -18.61 -26.08
C GLN A 220 4.25 -19.44 -25.57
N ALA A 221 3.97 -19.46 -24.26
CA ALA A 221 2.70 -19.98 -23.74
C ALA A 221 1.51 -19.03 -24.06
N GLY A 222 1.80 -17.87 -24.66
CA GLY A 222 0.82 -16.93 -25.17
C GLY A 222 0.17 -17.42 -26.47
N LYS A 223 -0.94 -18.16 -26.34
CA LYS A 223 -2.12 -18.10 -27.24
C LYS A 223 -3.25 -19.03 -26.83
N GLN A 224 -3.04 -19.99 -25.94
CA GLN A 224 -4.13 -20.80 -25.40
C GLN A 224 -4.43 -20.39 -23.95
N PRO A 225 -5.70 -20.11 -23.60
CA PRO A 225 -6.13 -20.07 -22.21
C PRO A 225 -5.66 -21.35 -21.53
N LEU A 226 -5.31 -21.27 -20.25
CA LEU A 226 -4.91 -22.41 -19.43
C LEU A 226 -6.12 -23.38 -19.34
N GLN A 227 -6.36 -24.20 -20.35
CA GLN A 227 -7.54 -25.06 -20.42
C GLN A 227 -7.37 -26.19 -19.42
N ASN A 228 -7.91 -25.99 -18.21
CA ASN A 228 -8.19 -27.12 -17.35
C ASN A 228 -9.50 -27.73 -17.86
N ALA A 229 -9.41 -28.77 -18.69
CA ALA A 229 -10.59 -29.40 -19.32
C ALA A 229 -11.63 -29.90 -18.30
N ALA A 230 -11.26 -30.03 -17.03
CA ALA A 230 -12.14 -30.40 -15.93
C ALA A 230 -12.75 -29.20 -15.18
N ALA A 231 -12.32 -27.95 -15.45
CA ALA A 231 -12.79 -26.77 -14.73
C ALA A 231 -14.11 -26.24 -15.30
N ALA A 232 -14.99 -25.77 -14.41
CA ALA A 232 -16.22 -25.09 -14.79
C ALA A 232 -15.93 -23.79 -15.59
N PRO A 233 -16.82 -23.35 -16.50
CA PRO A 233 -16.56 -22.19 -17.37
C PRO A 233 -16.27 -20.87 -16.63
N ASN A 234 -16.96 -20.63 -15.51
CA ASN A 234 -16.73 -19.49 -14.61
C ASN A 234 -15.36 -19.56 -13.92
N VAL A 235 -14.96 -20.74 -13.43
CA VAL A 235 -13.62 -20.97 -12.87
C VAL A 235 -12.54 -20.69 -13.90
N GLN A 236 -12.73 -21.18 -15.13
CA GLN A 236 -11.81 -20.95 -16.24
C GLN A 236 -11.68 -19.46 -16.61
N ALA A 237 -12.78 -18.70 -16.55
CA ALA A 237 -12.76 -17.26 -16.77
C ALA A 237 -11.95 -16.54 -15.68
N ALA A 238 -12.18 -16.87 -14.41
CA ALA A 238 -11.43 -16.29 -13.28
C ALA A 238 -9.93 -16.61 -13.36
N LEU A 239 -9.57 -17.86 -13.65
CA LEU A 239 -8.16 -18.25 -13.86
C LEU A 239 -7.50 -17.48 -15.01
N SER A 240 -8.25 -17.16 -16.07
CA SER A 240 -7.72 -16.39 -17.20
C SER A 240 -7.43 -14.93 -16.84
N VAL A 241 -8.28 -14.31 -16.01
CA VAL A 241 -8.05 -12.96 -15.46
C VAL A 241 -6.77 -12.96 -14.62
N TYR A 242 -6.64 -13.91 -13.69
CA TYR A 242 -5.46 -13.98 -12.81
C TYR A 242 -4.18 -14.35 -13.52
N TYR A 243 -4.22 -15.25 -14.49
CA TYR A 243 -3.08 -15.53 -15.35
C TYR A 243 -2.60 -14.27 -16.07
N THR A 244 -3.54 -13.49 -16.62
CA THR A 244 -3.22 -12.24 -17.33
C THR A 244 -2.60 -11.22 -16.38
N TRP A 245 -3.17 -11.05 -15.19
CA TRP A 245 -2.65 -10.17 -14.15
C TRP A 245 -1.27 -10.59 -13.67
N ALA A 246 -1.08 -11.84 -13.25
CA ALA A 246 0.19 -12.34 -12.78
C ALA A 246 1.29 -12.22 -13.84
N ARG A 247 0.96 -12.48 -15.11
CA ARG A 247 1.87 -12.27 -16.24
C ARG A 247 2.25 -10.80 -16.39
N GLU A 248 1.30 -9.88 -16.29
CA GLU A 248 1.60 -8.45 -16.36
C GLU A 248 2.51 -8.01 -15.20
N MET A 249 2.26 -8.50 -13.98
CA MET A 249 3.07 -8.17 -12.81
C MET A 249 4.49 -8.71 -12.92
N LEU A 250 4.66 -9.95 -13.39
CA LEU A 250 5.98 -10.58 -13.53
C LEU A 250 6.79 -10.07 -14.73
N ASN A 251 6.14 -9.45 -15.72
CA ASN A 251 6.79 -8.84 -16.88
C ASN A 251 6.81 -7.31 -16.79
N TRP A 252 6.67 -6.75 -15.59
CA TRP A 252 6.75 -5.31 -15.39
C TRP A 252 8.13 -4.82 -15.81
N ASP A 253 8.21 -3.84 -16.71
CA ASP A 253 9.47 -3.40 -17.36
C ASP A 253 10.60 -3.10 -16.37
N ARG A 254 10.23 -2.56 -15.20
CA ARG A 254 11.14 -2.20 -14.11
C ARG A 254 11.76 -3.40 -13.39
N LEU A 255 11.24 -4.60 -13.59
CA LEU A 255 11.77 -5.84 -13.04
C LEU A 255 12.75 -6.54 -14.00
N SER A 256 13.01 -5.97 -15.18
CA SER A 256 13.86 -6.58 -16.22
C SER A 256 15.28 -6.96 -15.76
N ARG A 257 15.82 -6.27 -14.75
CA ARG A 257 17.15 -6.52 -14.17
C ARG A 257 17.10 -7.13 -12.77
N CYS A 258 15.93 -7.59 -12.34
CA CYS A 258 15.77 -8.28 -11.07
C CYS A 258 16.55 -9.62 -11.08
N SER A 259 17.04 -10.04 -9.91
CA SER A 259 17.68 -11.35 -9.74
C SER A 259 16.65 -12.48 -9.86
N ALA A 260 17.14 -13.70 -10.13
CA ALA A 260 16.26 -14.86 -10.17
C ALA A 260 15.60 -15.12 -8.81
N THR A 261 16.33 -14.91 -7.70
CA THR A 261 15.82 -15.06 -6.34
C THR A 261 14.63 -14.16 -6.07
N ASP A 262 14.79 -12.84 -6.26
CA ASP A 262 13.75 -11.85 -5.96
C ASP A 262 12.53 -12.04 -6.90
N MET A 263 12.74 -12.39 -8.18
CA MET A 263 11.64 -12.72 -9.10
C MET A 263 10.88 -13.98 -8.71
N ASN A 264 11.58 -15.02 -8.28
CA ASN A 264 10.96 -16.27 -7.84
C ASN A 264 10.17 -16.07 -6.54
N GLU A 265 10.66 -15.21 -5.64
CA GLU A 265 9.94 -14.82 -4.43
C GLU A 265 8.66 -14.05 -4.77
N LEU A 266 8.71 -13.04 -5.65
CA LEU A 266 7.52 -12.34 -6.14
C LEU A 266 6.50 -13.30 -6.76
N ARG A 267 6.94 -14.24 -7.60
CA ARG A 267 6.06 -15.26 -8.20
C ARG A 267 5.40 -16.14 -7.13
N SER A 268 6.17 -16.56 -6.13
CA SER A 268 5.67 -17.37 -5.00
C SER A 268 4.64 -16.58 -4.19
N GLU A 269 4.90 -15.31 -3.88
CA GLU A 269 3.98 -14.49 -3.10
C GLU A 269 2.70 -14.12 -3.88
N ILE A 270 2.76 -13.92 -5.20
CA ILE A 270 1.57 -13.75 -6.05
C ILE A 270 0.65 -14.98 -5.94
N LYS A 271 1.22 -16.19 -6.03
CA LYS A 271 0.46 -17.43 -5.88
C LYS A 271 -0.17 -17.54 -4.49
N LYS A 272 0.64 -17.33 -3.44
CA LYS A 272 0.17 -17.39 -2.05
C LYS A 272 -0.95 -16.39 -1.79
N TYR A 273 -0.82 -15.16 -2.27
CA TYR A 273 -1.82 -14.11 -2.14
C TYR A 273 -3.18 -14.55 -2.68
N LEU A 274 -3.23 -15.12 -3.89
CA LEU A 274 -4.46 -15.63 -4.49
C LEU A 274 -5.04 -16.85 -3.74
N LEU A 275 -4.18 -17.76 -3.28
CA LEU A 275 -4.61 -18.92 -2.49
C LEU A 275 -5.14 -18.52 -1.11
N PHE A 276 -4.53 -17.52 -0.45
CA PHE A 276 -5.01 -17.02 0.83
C PHE A 276 -6.37 -16.34 0.71
N HIS A 277 -6.64 -15.63 -0.39
CA HIS A 277 -7.99 -15.13 -0.69
C HIS A 277 -9.00 -16.27 -0.83
N ALA A 278 -8.66 -17.35 -1.57
CA ALA A 278 -9.53 -18.52 -1.68
C ALA A 278 -9.75 -19.20 -0.31
N HIS A 279 -8.72 -19.27 0.53
CA HIS A 279 -8.82 -19.76 1.90
C HIS A 279 -9.72 -18.88 2.78
N GLN A 280 -9.68 -17.56 2.63
CA GLN A 280 -10.58 -16.65 3.34
C GLN A 280 -12.02 -16.85 2.87
N ILE A 281 -12.26 -17.03 1.57
CA ILE A 281 -13.60 -17.33 1.04
C ILE A 281 -14.13 -18.65 1.63
N GLN A 282 -13.30 -19.70 1.71
CA GLN A 282 -13.69 -20.96 2.38
C GLN A 282 -14.10 -20.73 3.84
N ASP A 283 -13.42 -19.83 4.55
CA ASP A 283 -13.74 -19.51 5.94
C ASP A 283 -15.05 -18.72 6.05
N ASN A 284 -15.30 -17.80 5.12
CA ASN A 284 -16.58 -17.10 4.99
C ASN A 284 -17.74 -18.08 4.75
N LEU A 285 -17.55 -19.08 3.86
CA LEU A 285 -18.55 -20.10 3.58
C LEU A 285 -18.89 -20.93 4.83
N ARG A 286 -17.88 -21.31 5.62
CA ARG A 286 -18.08 -22.07 6.86
C ARG A 286 -18.78 -21.26 7.94
N LEU A 287 -18.45 -19.98 8.07
CA LEU A 287 -19.17 -19.07 8.96
C LEU A 287 -20.63 -18.88 8.50
N ALA A 288 -20.87 -18.76 7.19
CA ALA A 288 -22.22 -18.64 6.63
C ALA A 288 -23.08 -19.88 6.90
N ASP A 289 -22.52 -21.09 6.72
CA ASP A 289 -23.18 -22.36 7.05
C ASP A 289 -23.54 -22.45 8.53
N GLN A 290 -22.60 -22.10 9.42
CA GLN A 290 -22.84 -22.05 10.86
C GLN A 290 -24.00 -21.11 11.24
N LEU A 291 -24.12 -19.99 10.55
CA LEU A 291 -25.17 -18.99 10.77
C LEU A 291 -26.46 -19.30 10.01
N GLY A 292 -26.52 -20.39 9.24
CA GLY A 292 -27.68 -20.76 8.43
C GLY A 292 -28.03 -19.73 7.35
N ARG A 293 -27.05 -19.00 6.81
CA ARG A 293 -27.26 -17.94 5.82
C ARG A 293 -26.63 -18.26 4.46
N ALA A 294 -27.19 -17.67 3.41
CA ALA A 294 -26.55 -17.68 2.10
C ALA A 294 -25.27 -16.80 2.13
N PRO A 295 -24.12 -17.26 1.62
CA PRO A 295 -22.84 -16.54 1.70
C PRO A 295 -22.78 -15.19 0.97
N THR A 296 -23.73 -14.96 0.08
CA THR A 296 -23.75 -13.85 -0.88
C THR A 296 -24.94 -12.91 -0.63
N GLN A 297 -25.66 -13.07 0.47
CA GLN A 297 -26.79 -12.21 0.83
C GLN A 297 -26.42 -11.31 1.99
N SER A 298 -26.50 -10.00 1.77
CA SER A 298 -26.37 -9.01 2.82
C SER A 298 -27.52 -9.12 3.82
N ASN A 299 -27.22 -9.09 5.12
CA ASN A 299 -28.20 -9.10 6.20
C ASN A 299 -28.03 -7.88 7.11
N THR A 300 -28.95 -6.92 7.04
CA THR A 300 -28.93 -5.70 7.85
C THR A 300 -29.12 -5.93 9.35
N GLU A 301 -29.70 -7.07 9.73
CA GLU A 301 -29.96 -7.45 11.12
C GLU A 301 -28.90 -8.43 11.68
N ALA A 302 -27.79 -8.63 10.96
CA ALA A 302 -26.72 -9.51 11.41
C ALA A 302 -26.13 -9.03 12.75
N SER A 303 -26.01 -9.97 13.69
CA SER A 303 -25.34 -9.76 14.97
C SER A 303 -23.98 -10.47 14.99
N VAL A 304 -23.08 -9.95 15.82
CA VAL A 304 -21.76 -10.58 16.01
C VAL A 304 -21.92 -11.95 16.66
N ALA A 305 -21.24 -12.94 16.11
CA ALA A 305 -21.32 -14.32 16.56
C ALA A 305 -19.94 -14.97 16.61
N ARG A 306 -19.77 -15.88 17.57
CA ARG A 306 -18.56 -16.68 17.69
C ARG A 306 -18.48 -17.68 16.53
N PHE A 307 -17.31 -17.80 15.89
CA PHE A 307 -17.02 -18.82 14.89
C PHE A 307 -16.56 -20.10 15.59
N GLU A 308 -17.36 -21.16 15.54
CA GLU A 308 -17.17 -22.35 16.39
C GLU A 308 -16.16 -23.34 15.83
N SER A 309 -15.85 -23.26 14.53
CA SER A 309 -14.97 -24.22 13.85
C SER A 309 -13.87 -23.57 13.00
N PRO A 310 -13.03 -22.69 13.56
CA PRO A 310 -11.86 -22.19 12.85
C PRO A 310 -10.88 -23.34 12.51
N ARG A 311 -10.13 -23.22 11.41
CA ARG A 311 -9.16 -24.25 10.99
C ARG A 311 -7.95 -24.31 11.90
N THR A 312 -7.59 -23.18 12.48
CA THR A 312 -6.41 -22.97 13.31
C THR A 312 -6.77 -22.00 14.44
N SER A 313 -5.84 -21.81 15.38
CA SER A 313 -5.95 -20.70 16.33
C SER A 313 -5.99 -19.35 15.60
N PHE A 314 -6.51 -18.32 16.26
CA PHE A 314 -6.51 -16.94 15.79
C PHE A 314 -5.10 -16.46 15.43
N ALA A 315 -4.11 -16.69 16.31
CA ALA A 315 -2.74 -16.24 16.06
C ALA A 315 -2.15 -16.90 14.80
N THR A 316 -2.34 -18.21 14.63
CA THR A 316 -1.89 -18.91 13.42
C THR A 316 -2.60 -18.41 12.17
N TRP A 317 -3.92 -18.18 12.24
CA TRP A 317 -4.68 -17.66 11.11
C TRP A 317 -4.24 -16.24 10.74
N LEU A 318 -4.05 -15.37 11.74
CA LEU A 318 -3.63 -13.98 11.56
C LEU A 318 -2.31 -13.89 10.80
N HIS A 319 -1.29 -14.66 11.20
CA HIS A 319 0.01 -14.68 10.54
C HIS A 319 0.09 -15.61 9.31
N SER A 320 -1.04 -16.14 8.83
CA SER A 320 -1.10 -16.92 7.60
C SER A 320 -2.17 -16.39 6.66
N VAL A 321 -3.39 -16.90 6.72
CA VAL A 321 -4.51 -16.48 5.87
C VAL A 321 -4.80 -14.99 6.07
N GLY A 322 -4.92 -14.54 7.32
CA GLY A 322 -5.32 -13.17 7.67
C GLY A 322 -4.40 -12.11 7.08
N ALA A 323 -3.09 -12.20 7.33
CA ALA A 323 -2.07 -11.33 6.77
C ALA A 323 -1.76 -11.63 5.30
N GLY A 324 -1.95 -12.89 4.87
CA GLY A 324 -1.55 -13.37 3.55
C GLY A 324 -2.49 -12.99 2.41
N HIS A 325 -3.78 -12.79 2.68
CA HIS A 325 -4.71 -12.20 1.71
C HIS A 325 -4.83 -10.67 1.85
N VAL A 326 -4.12 -10.08 2.81
CA VAL A 326 -3.76 -8.67 2.77
C VAL A 326 -2.51 -8.53 1.89
N SER A 327 -2.37 -7.41 1.21
CA SER A 327 -1.35 -7.26 0.16
C SER A 327 0.08 -7.13 0.64
N ALA A 328 0.33 -7.08 1.94
CA ALA A 328 1.66 -6.77 2.47
C ALA A 328 2.74 -7.78 2.02
N PRO A 329 2.56 -9.12 2.13
CA PRO A 329 3.56 -10.09 1.65
C PRO A 329 3.92 -9.94 0.18
N VAL A 330 2.92 -9.89 -0.70
CA VAL A 330 3.13 -9.75 -2.15
C VAL A 330 3.70 -8.38 -2.52
N SER A 331 3.34 -7.32 -1.80
CA SER A 331 3.84 -5.97 -2.04
C SER A 331 5.31 -5.79 -1.62
N LEU A 332 5.74 -6.42 -0.51
CA LEU A 332 7.16 -6.42 -0.16
C LEU A 332 7.97 -7.19 -1.21
N ALA A 333 7.49 -8.35 -1.67
CA ALA A 333 8.19 -9.11 -2.70
C ALA A 333 8.31 -8.32 -4.02
N PHE A 334 7.26 -7.57 -4.39
CA PHE A 334 7.31 -6.65 -5.53
C PHE A 334 8.33 -5.53 -5.31
N LEU A 335 8.30 -4.88 -4.13
CA LEU A 335 9.25 -3.83 -3.78
C LEU A 335 10.68 -4.34 -3.79
N ALA A 336 10.95 -5.52 -3.23
CA ALA A 336 12.26 -6.15 -3.24
C ALA A 336 12.74 -6.39 -4.68
N ALA A 337 11.92 -7.00 -5.53
CA ALA A 337 12.24 -7.20 -6.93
C ALA A 337 12.50 -5.88 -7.68
N TYR A 338 11.69 -4.86 -7.41
CA TYR A 338 11.85 -3.53 -7.99
C TYR A 338 13.18 -2.89 -7.55
N MET A 339 13.46 -2.89 -6.25
CA MET A 339 14.64 -2.25 -5.69
C MET A 339 15.93 -3.01 -6.03
N GLY A 340 15.88 -4.35 -6.09
CA GLY A 340 16.96 -5.15 -6.65
C GLY A 340 17.26 -4.75 -8.10
N SER A 341 16.24 -4.66 -8.95
CA SER A 341 16.42 -4.23 -10.34
C SER A 341 16.93 -2.78 -10.46
N TRP A 342 16.30 -1.83 -9.77
CA TRP A 342 16.52 -0.38 -9.92
C TRP A 342 17.73 0.15 -9.14
N VAL A 343 17.99 -0.34 -7.93
CA VAL A 343 19.08 0.17 -7.09
C VAL A 343 20.32 -0.70 -7.24
N ARG A 344 20.19 -2.02 -7.05
CA ARG A 344 21.36 -2.92 -7.06
C ARG A 344 21.92 -3.14 -8.45
N ASN A 345 21.07 -3.19 -9.47
CA ASN A 345 21.43 -3.59 -10.83
C ASN A 345 21.28 -2.49 -11.89
N SER A 346 21.16 -1.21 -11.49
CA SER A 346 21.08 -0.09 -12.44
C SER A 346 22.34 0.10 -13.28
N THR A 347 23.50 -0.20 -12.71
CA THR A 347 24.81 0.00 -13.33
C THR A 347 25.47 -1.29 -13.80
N ASN A 348 24.94 -2.45 -13.40
CA ASN A 348 25.42 -3.74 -13.87
C ASN A 348 25.02 -3.88 -15.36
N GLY A 349 25.97 -4.32 -16.19
CA GLY A 349 25.68 -4.61 -17.60
C GLY A 349 24.58 -5.68 -17.73
N ASP A 350 24.16 -5.99 -18.96
CA ASP A 350 23.05 -6.92 -19.20
C ASP A 350 23.36 -8.40 -18.86
N ASP A 351 24.48 -8.69 -18.18
CA ASP A 351 24.88 -10.03 -17.73
C ASP A 351 23.99 -10.52 -16.58
N PRO A 352 23.12 -11.54 -16.81
CA PRO A 352 22.24 -12.08 -15.79
C PRO A 352 22.98 -12.69 -14.59
N HIS A 353 24.22 -13.15 -14.78
CA HIS A 353 25.01 -13.78 -13.71
C HIS A 353 25.59 -12.79 -12.70
N GLN A 354 25.53 -11.49 -13.00
CA GLN A 354 26.00 -10.42 -12.12
C GLN A 354 24.86 -9.72 -11.38
N ARG A 355 23.62 -10.18 -11.56
CA ARG A 355 22.46 -9.58 -10.90
C ARG A 355 22.49 -9.90 -9.41
N ARG A 356 22.35 -8.85 -8.60
CA ARG A 356 22.31 -8.92 -7.14
C ARG A 356 20.88 -8.87 -6.63
N ASP A 357 20.61 -9.60 -5.56
CA ASP A 357 19.36 -9.52 -4.80
C ASP A 357 19.21 -8.15 -4.12
N CYS A 358 17.99 -7.76 -3.77
CA CYS A 358 17.69 -6.56 -2.98
C CYS A 358 18.47 -6.56 -1.65
N TRP A 359 18.44 -7.70 -0.95
CA TRP A 359 19.05 -7.91 0.35
C TRP A 359 20.51 -8.34 0.19
N SER A 360 21.44 -7.66 0.87
CA SER A 360 22.87 -7.96 0.80
C SER A 360 23.30 -9.08 1.75
N SER A 361 22.46 -9.43 2.74
CA SER A 361 22.72 -10.50 3.70
C SER A 361 21.46 -11.33 4.00
N VAL A 362 21.69 -12.55 4.51
CA VAL A 362 20.62 -13.42 5.00
C VAL A 362 19.84 -12.74 6.12
N MET A 363 20.52 -12.01 7.01
CA MET A 363 19.88 -11.33 8.13
C MET A 363 18.93 -10.23 7.66
N GLN A 364 19.32 -9.41 6.68
CA GLN A 364 18.42 -8.41 6.09
C GLN A 364 17.17 -9.06 5.49
N ARG A 365 17.31 -10.22 4.81
CA ARG A 365 16.16 -10.95 4.26
C ARG A 365 15.23 -11.47 5.36
N VAL A 366 15.78 -12.04 6.44
CA VAL A 366 14.99 -12.53 7.59
C VAL A 366 14.25 -11.37 8.26
N LEU A 367 14.95 -10.27 8.56
CA LEU A 367 14.34 -9.08 9.16
C LEU A 367 13.24 -8.49 8.27
N ALA A 368 13.47 -8.40 6.95
CA ALA A 368 12.45 -7.92 6.02
C ALA A 368 11.22 -8.83 6.02
N HIS A 369 11.42 -10.15 6.05
CA HIS A 369 10.32 -11.11 6.14
C HIS A 369 9.52 -10.95 7.44
N GLU A 370 10.19 -10.98 8.60
CA GLU A 370 9.53 -10.90 9.91
C GLU A 370 8.83 -9.56 10.12
N MET A 371 9.49 -8.45 9.80
CA MET A 371 8.88 -7.11 9.80
C MET A 371 7.59 -7.11 9.00
N ASN A 372 7.60 -7.71 7.81
CA ASN A 372 6.47 -7.67 6.91
C ASN A 372 5.32 -8.61 7.29
N GLN A 373 5.60 -9.70 8.00
CA GLN A 373 4.55 -10.51 8.63
C GLN A 373 3.75 -9.67 9.64
N HIS A 374 4.44 -8.86 10.44
CA HIS A 374 3.81 -7.94 11.37
C HIS A 374 3.07 -6.79 10.64
N VAL A 375 3.61 -6.29 9.52
CA VAL A 375 2.91 -5.33 8.65
C VAL A 375 1.58 -5.89 8.15
N GLY A 376 1.60 -7.09 7.56
CA GLY A 376 0.39 -7.75 7.10
C GLY A 376 -0.62 -7.98 8.23
N ALA A 377 -0.14 -8.41 9.40
CA ALA A 377 -0.98 -8.65 10.56
C ALA A 377 -1.67 -7.36 11.04
N TYR A 378 -0.94 -6.26 11.27
CA TYR A 378 -1.61 -5.02 11.72
C TYR A 378 -2.51 -4.44 10.62
N CYS A 379 -2.13 -4.50 9.34
CA CYS A 379 -3.02 -4.05 8.26
C CYS A 379 -4.33 -4.83 8.28
N ARG A 380 -4.27 -6.15 8.50
CA ARG A 380 -5.47 -6.98 8.64
C ARG A 380 -6.32 -6.55 9.83
N LEU A 381 -5.72 -6.38 11.00
CA LEU A 381 -6.44 -6.05 12.24
C LEU A 381 -7.10 -4.67 12.18
N TYR A 382 -6.46 -3.68 11.56
CA TYR A 382 -7.03 -2.35 11.38
C TYR A 382 -8.16 -2.36 10.34
N ASN A 383 -8.02 -3.11 9.25
CA ASN A 383 -9.11 -3.35 8.30
C ASN A 383 -10.31 -3.96 9.02
N ASP A 384 -10.11 -5.08 9.74
CA ASP A 384 -11.15 -5.76 10.51
C ASP A 384 -11.81 -4.84 11.54
N TYR A 385 -11.03 -3.94 12.18
CA TYR A 385 -11.55 -2.96 13.12
C TYR A 385 -12.52 -1.98 12.45
N GLY A 386 -12.15 -1.47 11.26
CA GLY A 386 -12.98 -0.54 10.50
C GLY A 386 -14.23 -1.21 9.91
N SER A 387 -14.11 -2.49 9.54
CA SER A 387 -15.10 -3.21 8.75
C SER A 387 -16.09 -4.05 9.53
N VAL A 388 -15.98 -4.19 10.87
CA VAL A 388 -16.84 -5.09 11.68
C VAL A 388 -18.31 -5.06 11.22
N GLN A 389 -18.92 -3.88 11.11
CA GLN A 389 -20.34 -3.78 10.75
C GLN A 389 -20.63 -4.21 9.31
N ARG A 390 -19.74 -3.89 8.37
CA ARG A 390 -19.85 -4.29 6.97
C ARG A 390 -19.72 -5.81 6.85
N ASP A 391 -18.67 -6.37 7.45
CA ASP A 391 -18.38 -7.80 7.39
C ASP A 391 -19.49 -8.63 8.04
N LEU A 392 -20.13 -8.14 9.11
CA LEU A 392 -21.30 -8.79 9.70
C LEU A 392 -22.45 -8.90 8.69
N ARG A 393 -22.77 -7.79 8.01
CA ARG A 393 -23.86 -7.72 7.02
C ARG A 393 -23.57 -8.59 5.81
N GLU A 394 -22.38 -8.45 5.23
CA GLU A 394 -21.92 -9.17 4.03
C GLU A 394 -21.53 -10.62 4.30
N GLY A 395 -21.37 -10.94 5.57
CA GLY A 395 -21.07 -12.25 6.06
C GLY A 395 -19.63 -12.71 5.90
N ASN A 396 -18.70 -11.78 5.93
CA ASN A 396 -17.28 -12.04 5.87
C ASN A 396 -16.74 -12.38 7.27
N LEU A 397 -15.78 -13.30 7.34
CA LEU A 397 -15.07 -13.65 8.56
C LEU A 397 -14.12 -12.51 8.94
N ASN A 398 -14.51 -11.78 9.97
CA ASN A 398 -13.71 -10.82 10.71
C ASN A 398 -12.99 -11.46 11.91
N SER A 399 -11.85 -10.92 12.33
CA SER A 399 -11.11 -11.34 13.54
C SER A 399 -11.97 -11.46 14.79
N VAL A 400 -12.97 -10.58 14.98
CA VAL A 400 -13.82 -10.58 16.18
C VAL A 400 -14.69 -11.84 16.32
N HIS A 401 -14.82 -12.65 15.28
CA HIS A 401 -15.54 -13.92 15.36
C HIS A 401 -14.69 -15.04 16.00
N PHE A 402 -13.37 -14.92 16.05
CA PHE A 402 -12.52 -16.01 16.54
C PHE A 402 -12.76 -16.31 18.02
N PRO A 403 -12.84 -17.59 18.44
CA PRO A 403 -13.13 -17.99 19.82
C PRO A 403 -12.27 -17.32 20.89
N GLU A 404 -11.02 -17.01 20.57
CA GLU A 404 -10.06 -16.35 21.46
C GLU A 404 -10.50 -14.95 21.90
N PHE A 405 -11.39 -14.29 21.15
CA PHE A 405 -12.01 -13.02 21.53
C PHE A 405 -13.23 -13.18 22.44
N TRP A 406 -13.78 -14.40 22.58
CA TRP A 406 -15.02 -14.67 23.31
C TRP A 406 -14.72 -15.23 24.70
N THR A 407 -14.18 -14.39 25.58
CA THR A 407 -14.02 -14.72 26.99
C THR A 407 -15.38 -14.95 27.67
N HIS A 408 -15.38 -15.63 28.83
CA HIS A 408 -16.60 -15.84 29.61
C HIS A 408 -17.35 -14.53 29.94
N GLU A 409 -16.61 -13.43 30.14
CA GLU A 409 -17.18 -12.11 30.42
C GLU A 409 -17.92 -11.56 29.19
N ILE A 410 -17.29 -11.61 28.02
CA ILE A 410 -17.88 -11.11 26.76
C ILE A 410 -19.10 -11.95 26.36
N ALA A 411 -19.02 -13.27 26.50
CA ALA A 411 -20.14 -14.17 26.23
C ALA A 411 -21.34 -13.86 27.14
N ALA A 412 -21.10 -13.70 28.44
CA ALA A 412 -22.18 -13.44 29.39
C ALA A 412 -22.73 -12.01 29.33
N GLU A 413 -21.99 -11.06 28.76
CA GLU A 413 -22.40 -9.67 28.54
C GLU A 413 -23.18 -9.52 27.23
N SER A 414 -22.81 -10.25 26.17
CA SER A 414 -23.59 -10.35 24.94
C SER A 414 -25.04 -10.78 25.19
N GLU A 415 -25.27 -11.62 26.21
CA GLU A 415 -26.60 -12.05 26.64
C GLU A 415 -27.36 -10.97 27.45
N ARG A 416 -26.66 -9.97 28.01
CA ARG A 416 -27.20 -9.01 29.00
C ARG A 416 -27.38 -7.58 28.51
N THR A 417 -26.42 -7.02 27.77
CA THR A 417 -26.36 -5.57 27.48
C THR A 417 -26.69 -5.21 26.03
N GLY A 418 -26.89 -6.20 25.16
CA GLY A 418 -27.10 -6.01 23.73
C GLY A 418 -25.80 -6.06 22.93
N THR A 419 -25.90 -6.00 21.61
CA THR A 419 -24.79 -6.26 20.68
C THR A 419 -23.72 -5.17 20.68
N ASP A 420 -24.08 -3.92 20.98
CA ASP A 420 -23.20 -2.77 20.74
C ASP A 420 -22.02 -2.68 21.73
N ASP A 421 -22.29 -2.91 23.03
CA ASP A 421 -21.23 -2.93 24.07
C ASP A 421 -20.27 -4.12 23.86
N CYS A 422 -20.81 -5.27 23.44
CA CYS A 422 -20.02 -6.44 23.08
C CYS A 422 -19.08 -6.12 21.92
N VAL A 423 -19.59 -5.53 20.82
CA VAL A 423 -18.80 -5.11 19.66
C VAL A 423 -17.72 -4.10 20.07
N ALA A 424 -18.02 -3.14 20.95
CA ALA A 424 -17.04 -2.17 21.41
C ALA A 424 -15.84 -2.82 22.13
N ARG A 425 -16.08 -3.82 22.99
CA ARG A 425 -15.01 -4.57 23.68
C ARG A 425 -14.20 -5.46 22.73
N LEU A 426 -14.86 -6.11 21.78
CA LEU A 426 -14.20 -6.89 20.75
C LEU A 426 -13.26 -6.00 19.91
N LYS A 427 -13.75 -4.82 19.49
CA LYS A 427 -12.95 -3.81 18.78
C LYS A 427 -11.80 -3.28 19.62
N ALA A 428 -11.99 -3.07 20.92
CA ALA A 428 -10.92 -2.63 21.81
C ALA A 428 -9.79 -3.67 21.93
N THR A 429 -10.15 -4.95 22.06
CA THR A 429 -9.19 -6.07 22.07
C THR A 429 -8.45 -6.16 20.73
N LEU A 430 -9.17 -6.06 19.63
CA LEU A 430 -8.60 -6.08 18.27
C LEU A 430 -7.57 -4.97 18.07
N LEU A 431 -7.90 -3.74 18.48
CA LEU A 431 -7.00 -2.59 18.39
C LEU A 431 -5.76 -2.75 19.29
N GLN A 432 -5.90 -3.39 20.46
CA GLN A 432 -4.77 -3.69 21.33
C GLN A 432 -3.77 -4.64 20.65
N VAL A 433 -4.25 -5.71 20.00
CA VAL A 433 -3.41 -6.62 19.22
C VAL A 433 -2.80 -5.90 18.03
N GLY A 434 -3.58 -5.10 17.29
CA GLY A 434 -3.08 -4.33 16.15
C GLY A 434 -1.93 -3.38 16.52
N ARG A 435 -2.02 -2.73 17.69
CA ARG A 435 -0.92 -1.89 18.23
C ARG A 435 0.29 -2.69 18.67
N HIS A 436 0.12 -3.95 19.08
CA HIS A 436 1.26 -4.83 19.37
C HIS A 436 1.98 -5.20 18.08
N GLU A 437 1.25 -5.66 17.07
CA GLU A 437 1.79 -6.00 15.74
C GLU A 437 2.51 -4.82 15.09
N ARG A 438 1.94 -3.61 15.15
CA ARG A 438 2.59 -2.39 14.65
C ARG A 438 3.93 -2.12 15.33
N ARG A 439 4.01 -2.22 16.67
CA ARG A 439 5.28 -2.03 17.41
C ARG A 439 6.34 -3.06 17.06
N MET A 440 5.94 -4.31 16.79
CA MET A 440 6.87 -5.35 16.35
C MET A 440 7.41 -5.06 14.95
N ALA A 441 6.56 -4.62 14.02
CA ALA A 441 6.98 -4.17 12.70
C ALA A 441 7.96 -2.97 12.79
N GLU A 442 7.68 -1.98 13.64
CA GLU A 442 8.57 -0.83 13.85
C GLU A 442 9.94 -1.26 14.39
N SER A 443 9.99 -2.10 15.42
CA SER A 443 11.24 -2.56 16.03
C SER A 443 12.12 -3.32 15.03
N LEU A 444 11.54 -4.27 14.29
CA LEU A 444 12.28 -5.06 13.28
C LEU A 444 12.66 -4.20 12.07
N GLY A 445 11.80 -3.25 11.70
CA GLY A 445 12.08 -2.25 10.68
C GLY A 445 13.30 -1.42 11.04
N ASP A 446 13.40 -0.90 12.26
CA ASP A 446 14.56 -0.13 12.71
C ASP A 446 15.86 -0.95 12.64
N GLU A 447 15.84 -2.23 13.05
CA GLU A 447 16.99 -3.13 12.89
C GLU A 447 17.39 -3.33 11.42
N LEU A 448 16.40 -3.52 10.54
CA LEU A 448 16.61 -3.65 9.10
C LEU A 448 17.17 -2.37 8.47
N TYR A 449 16.61 -1.21 8.80
CA TYR A 449 17.06 0.09 8.29
C TYR A 449 18.50 0.35 8.68
N ASN A 450 18.86 0.14 9.96
CA ASN A 450 20.23 0.28 10.43
C ASN A 450 21.19 -0.68 9.71
N SER A 451 20.76 -1.93 9.46
CA SER A 451 21.58 -2.89 8.72
C SER A 451 21.80 -2.49 7.25
N LEU A 452 20.79 -1.93 6.59
CA LEU A 452 20.88 -1.44 5.21
C LEU A 452 21.73 -0.17 5.11
N GLU A 453 21.52 0.78 6.01
CA GLU A 453 22.25 2.05 6.06
C GLU A 453 23.73 1.87 6.45
N GLY A 454 24.06 0.76 7.11
CA GLY A 454 25.45 0.37 7.43
C GLY A 454 26.24 -0.24 6.28
N GLU A 455 25.66 -0.42 5.09
CA GLU A 455 26.38 -0.90 3.92
C GLU A 455 27.39 0.14 3.38
N ASP A 456 28.48 -0.31 2.77
CA ASP A 456 29.58 0.56 2.29
C ASP A 456 29.21 1.54 1.14
N ASN A 457 27.96 1.54 0.67
CA ASN A 457 27.48 2.34 -0.46
C ASN A 457 26.09 2.94 -0.20
N ASP A 458 25.68 3.88 -1.05
CA ASP A 458 24.39 4.58 -0.96
C ASP A 458 23.18 3.72 -1.35
N GLN A 459 23.40 2.52 -1.89
CA GLN A 459 22.30 1.64 -2.31
C GLN A 459 21.48 1.16 -1.11
N GLY A 460 22.16 0.81 -0.01
CA GLY A 460 21.51 0.36 1.22
C GLY A 460 20.57 1.42 1.78
N SER A 461 21.05 2.67 1.91
CA SER A 461 20.21 3.81 2.35
C SER A 461 19.01 4.06 1.43
N ARG A 462 19.17 3.91 0.10
CA ARG A 462 18.05 4.05 -0.84
C ARG A 462 16.99 2.94 -0.69
N ILE A 463 17.40 1.72 -0.33
CA ILE A 463 16.48 0.61 -0.06
C ILE A 463 15.78 0.84 1.29
N ALA A 464 16.52 1.24 2.32
CA ALA A 464 15.95 1.58 3.63
C ALA A 464 14.87 2.66 3.50
N GLY A 465 15.14 3.73 2.75
CA GLY A 465 14.15 4.77 2.56
C GLY A 465 12.90 4.28 1.80
N ALA A 466 13.05 3.40 0.82
CA ALA A 466 11.92 2.86 0.07
C ALA A 466 11.03 2.00 0.98
N LEU A 467 11.65 1.25 1.90
CA LEU A 467 10.93 0.49 2.92
C LEU A 467 10.23 1.40 3.93
N ARG A 468 10.84 2.52 4.36
CA ARG A 468 10.15 3.49 5.20
C ARG A 468 8.89 4.03 4.52
N VAL A 469 8.98 4.39 3.23
CA VAL A 469 7.80 4.83 2.45
C VAL A 469 6.74 3.73 2.39
N TYR A 470 7.13 2.48 2.16
CA TYR A 470 6.24 1.32 2.16
C TYR A 470 5.54 1.10 3.51
N CYS A 471 6.27 1.06 4.61
CA CYS A 471 5.71 0.86 5.95
C CYS A 471 4.79 2.03 6.36
N ARG A 472 5.21 3.28 6.09
CA ARG A 472 4.39 4.46 6.37
C ARG A 472 3.14 4.54 5.49
N ASN A 473 3.20 4.05 4.25
CA ASN A 473 2.02 3.88 3.41
C ASN A 473 1.02 2.90 4.06
N ALA A 474 1.50 1.74 4.52
CA ALA A 474 0.68 0.74 5.20
C ALA A 474 0.08 1.26 6.52
N GLU A 475 0.84 2.02 7.30
CA GLU A 475 0.36 2.69 8.52
C GLU A 475 -0.73 3.72 8.20
N LEU A 476 -0.48 4.62 7.24
CA LEU A 476 -1.43 5.66 6.89
C LEU A 476 -2.73 5.07 6.36
N PHE A 477 -2.64 3.98 5.58
CA PHE A 477 -3.80 3.22 5.12
C PHE A 477 -4.56 2.61 6.31
N SER A 478 -3.85 1.99 7.25
CA SER A 478 -4.44 1.39 8.45
C SER A 478 -5.16 2.44 9.31
N ASP A 479 -4.58 3.63 9.45
CA ASP A 479 -5.16 4.71 10.25
C ASP A 479 -6.46 5.26 9.63
N LEU A 480 -6.68 5.10 8.32
CA LEU A 480 -7.96 5.45 7.69
C LEU A 480 -9.12 4.67 8.35
N TYR A 481 -8.93 3.37 8.60
CA TYR A 481 -9.94 2.49 9.20
C TYR A 481 -10.31 2.85 10.64
N LEU A 482 -9.49 3.65 11.34
CA LEU A 482 -9.85 4.19 12.65
C LEU A 482 -10.94 5.26 12.55
N THR A 483 -11.03 5.94 11.41
CA THR A 483 -11.95 7.06 11.21
C THR A 483 -13.10 6.72 10.28
N ARG A 484 -12.88 5.85 9.29
CA ARG A 484 -13.87 5.46 8.29
C ARG A 484 -13.50 4.13 7.64
N ASP A 485 -14.50 3.31 7.37
CA ASP A 485 -14.35 2.18 6.46
C ASP A 485 -14.13 2.67 5.01
N VAL A 486 -13.03 2.23 4.38
CA VAL A 486 -12.60 2.66 3.04
C VAL A 486 -12.67 1.55 2.00
N THR A 487 -13.10 0.34 2.36
CA THR A 487 -13.34 -0.75 1.39
C THR A 487 -14.76 -0.62 0.81
N ASN A 488 -14.90 -0.94 -0.47
CA ASN A 488 -16.18 -0.94 -1.16
C ASN A 488 -17.08 -2.06 -0.62
N SER A 489 -18.37 -1.81 -0.50
CA SER A 489 -19.35 -2.87 -0.34
C SER A 489 -19.62 -3.57 -1.68
N VAL A 490 -19.64 -4.92 -1.67
CA VAL A 490 -19.66 -5.74 -2.89
C VAL A 490 -20.73 -6.85 -2.91
N LYS A 491 -21.54 -6.99 -1.85
CA LYS A 491 -22.59 -8.01 -1.71
C LYS A 491 -23.99 -7.47 -1.44
#